data_AF-Q6XX03-F1
#
_entry.id   AF-Q6XX03-F1
#
_cell.length_a   1.000
_cell.length_b   1.000
_cell.length_c   1.000
_cell.angle_alpha   90.00
_cell.angle_beta   90.00
_cell.angle_gamma   90.00
#
_symmetry.space_group_name_H-M   'P 1'
#
loop_
_entity.id
_entity.type
_entity.pdbx_description
1 polymer ?
#
loop_
_entity_poly.entity_id
_entity_poly.type
_entity_poly.pdbx_seq_one_letter_code
_entity_poly.pdbx_strand_id
1 'polypeptide(L)'
;WKCSNWNKFFTLPKQQSESPFHNLTNIEIMYCKNIKYLFSPLMAELLSNLKKVRIDDCYGIKEVVSNRDDEDEEMTTSTHTSILFPQLESLTLDSLYNLKCIGGGGAKDEGSNEISFNNTTATTAVLDQFE
;
A
#
# COMPACT_ATOMS: atom_id res chain seq x y z
N TRP A 1 -1.28 -25.57 41.20
CA TRP A 1 -0.92 -24.14 41.06
C TRP A 1 -1.80 -23.50 40.00
N LYS A 2 -2.44 -22.36 40.30
CA LYS A 2 -3.28 -21.61 39.35
C LYS A 2 -2.48 -20.39 38.94
N CYS A 3 -2.03 -20.32 37.69
CA CYS A 3 -1.35 -19.13 37.17
C CYS A 3 -2.40 -18.06 36.86
N SER A 4 -2.30 -16.94 37.57
CA SER A 4 -3.20 -15.81 37.50
C SER A 4 -2.99 -14.96 36.24
N ASN A 5 -4.11 -14.60 35.61
CA ASN A 5 -4.33 -13.38 34.81
C ASN A 5 -3.25 -12.98 33.79
N TRP A 6 -3.30 -13.57 32.59
CA TRP A 6 -2.57 -13.07 31.41
C TRP A 6 -3.18 -11.81 30.80
N ASN A 7 -4.39 -11.45 31.21
CA ASN A 7 -5.10 -10.24 30.83
C ASN A 7 -4.37 -8.94 31.26
N LYS A 8 -3.29 -9.02 32.06
CA LYS A 8 -2.38 -7.89 32.31
C LYS A 8 -1.28 -7.74 31.22
N PHE A 9 -1.00 -8.80 30.46
CA PHE A 9 -0.10 -8.75 29.29
C PHE A 9 -0.84 -8.33 28.01
N PHE A 10 -2.15 -8.58 27.93
CA PHE A 10 -2.98 -8.14 26.81
C PHE A 10 -3.46 -6.70 26.93
N THR A 11 -3.31 -6.06 28.09
CA THR A 11 -3.37 -4.59 28.18
C THR A 11 -2.02 -4.02 27.80
N LEU A 12 -1.69 -4.10 26.51
CA LEU A 12 -0.75 -3.16 25.92
C LEU A 12 -1.28 -1.76 26.24
N PRO A 13 -0.44 -0.83 26.73
CA PRO A 13 -0.82 0.56 26.69
C PRO A 13 -1.29 0.86 25.27
N LYS A 14 -2.37 1.63 25.11
CA LYS A 14 -2.53 2.45 23.91
C LYS A 14 -1.37 3.44 23.85
N GLN A 15 -0.12 2.97 23.72
CA GLN A 15 0.87 3.73 23.00
C GLN A 15 0.27 3.80 21.61
N GLN A 16 0.00 5.00 21.13
CA GLN A 16 -0.02 5.25 19.71
C GLN A 16 1.28 4.65 19.20
N SER A 17 1.24 3.41 18.71
CA SER A 17 2.40 2.78 18.13
C SER A 17 2.59 3.55 16.85
N GLU A 18 3.45 4.56 16.91
CA GLU A 18 4.01 5.13 15.69
C GLU A 18 4.38 3.96 14.80
N SER A 19 3.96 4.03 13.54
CA SER A 19 4.28 2.99 12.59
C SER A 19 5.76 2.62 12.71
N PRO A 20 6.12 1.32 12.60
CA PRO A 20 7.53 0.93 12.53
C PRO A 20 8.26 1.63 11.38
N PHE A 21 7.52 2.16 10.41
CA PHE A 21 8.00 2.94 9.26
C PHE A 21 7.71 4.45 9.37
N HIS A 22 7.49 5.00 10.57
CA HIS A 22 7.15 6.43 10.74
C HIS A 22 8.17 7.41 10.12
N ASN A 23 9.44 7.02 10.03
CA ASN A 23 10.49 7.83 9.39
C ASN A 23 10.61 7.62 7.87
N LEU A 24 9.92 6.61 7.31
CA LEU A 24 9.99 6.31 5.90
C LEU A 24 9.08 7.28 5.13
N THR A 25 9.71 8.26 4.48
CA THR A 25 9.04 9.31 3.73
C THR A 25 9.16 9.13 2.22
N ASN A 26 10.13 8.34 1.76
CA ASN A 26 10.43 8.15 0.35
C ASN A 26 10.69 6.67 0.04
N ILE A 27 10.10 6.17 -1.04
CA ILE A 27 10.39 4.85 -1.61
C ILE A 27 10.75 5.05 -3.09
N GLU A 28 11.86 4.44 -3.51
CA GLU A 28 12.28 4.38 -4.91
C GLU A 28 12.58 2.93 -5.28
N ILE A 29 11.98 2.46 -6.37
CA ILE A 29 12.08 1.09 -6.86
C ILE A 29 12.43 1.17 -8.33
N MET A 30 13.57 0.61 -8.69
CA MET A 30 14.09 0.67 -10.05
C MET A 30 14.45 -0.73 -10.56
N TYR A 31 14.27 -0.99 -11.85
CA TYR A 31 14.77 -2.18 -12.56
C TYR A 31 14.25 -3.52 -12.01
N CYS A 32 13.07 -3.55 -11.36
CA CYS A 32 12.51 -4.75 -10.74
C CYS A 32 11.61 -5.54 -11.72
N LYS A 33 12.14 -6.64 -12.27
CA LYS A 33 11.47 -7.42 -13.32
C LYS A 33 10.51 -8.51 -12.82
N ASN A 34 10.66 -8.95 -11.56
CA ASN A 34 9.94 -10.11 -11.01
C ASN A 34 8.84 -9.76 -9.99
N ILE A 35 8.83 -8.52 -9.48
CA ILE A 35 7.82 -8.06 -8.52
C ILE A 35 6.51 -7.86 -9.26
N LYS A 36 5.45 -8.57 -8.86
CA LYS A 36 4.12 -8.46 -9.49
C LYS A 36 3.19 -7.51 -8.74
N TYR A 37 3.32 -7.46 -7.42
CA TYR A 37 2.48 -6.69 -6.51
C TYR A 37 3.40 -6.05 -5.48
N LEU A 38 3.20 -4.76 -5.19
CA LEU A 38 4.17 -4.01 -4.40
C LEU A 38 3.73 -3.78 -2.95
N PHE A 39 2.53 -3.25 -2.75
CA PHE A 39 1.99 -2.95 -1.43
C PHE A 39 0.70 -3.74 -1.18
N SER A 40 0.47 -4.10 0.07
CA SER A 40 -0.84 -4.50 0.58
C SER A 40 -1.53 -3.30 1.23
N PRO A 41 -2.84 -3.33 1.46
CA PRO A 41 -3.54 -2.28 2.20
C PRO A 41 -2.93 -2.05 3.59
N LEU A 42 -2.59 -3.11 4.31
CA LEU A 42 -1.90 -3.04 5.61
C LEU A 42 -0.57 -2.30 5.51
N MET A 43 0.24 -2.56 4.48
CA MET A 43 1.48 -1.82 4.27
C MET A 43 1.22 -0.33 4.02
N ALA A 44 0.18 0.01 3.25
CA ALA A 44 -0.18 1.39 2.98
C ALA A 44 -0.67 2.14 4.24
N GLU A 45 -1.29 1.46 5.20
CA GLU A 45 -1.64 2.02 6.51
C GLU A 45 -0.40 2.24 7.39
N LEU A 46 0.52 1.27 7.40
CA LEU A 46 1.79 1.40 8.13
C LEU A 46 2.66 2.49 7.49
N LEU A 47 2.58 2.73 6.19
CA LEU A 47 3.37 3.75 5.48
C LEU A 47 2.68 5.13 5.51
N SER A 48 2.05 5.50 6.63
CA SER A 48 1.24 6.72 6.75
C SER A 48 1.99 8.05 6.62
N ASN A 49 3.30 8.07 6.85
CA ASN A 49 4.17 9.25 6.66
C ASN A 49 4.87 9.27 5.29
N LEU A 50 4.55 8.34 4.40
CA LEU A 50 5.16 8.25 3.09
C LEU A 50 4.71 9.42 2.21
N LYS A 51 5.67 10.16 1.68
CA LYS A 51 5.48 11.37 0.86
C LYS A 51 5.76 11.13 -0.61
N LYS A 52 6.76 10.31 -0.95
CA LYS A 52 7.17 10.10 -2.34
C LYS A 52 7.34 8.62 -2.65
N VAL A 53 6.75 8.20 -3.76
CA VAL A 53 6.97 6.88 -4.35
C VAL A 53 7.41 7.06 -5.80
N ARG A 54 8.56 6.50 -6.15
CA ARG A 54 9.02 6.38 -7.53
C ARG A 54 9.20 4.92 -7.91
N ILE A 55 8.60 4.51 -9.02
CA ILE A 55 8.74 3.18 -9.59
C ILE A 55 9.14 3.36 -11.05
N ASP A 56 10.30 2.81 -11.42
CA ASP A 56 10.91 3.03 -12.73
C ASP A 56 11.47 1.71 -13.29
N ASP A 57 11.29 1.46 -14.58
CA ASP A 57 11.81 0.28 -15.29
C ASP A 57 11.45 -1.07 -14.61
N CYS A 58 10.23 -1.17 -14.05
CA CYS A 58 9.76 -2.34 -13.30
C CYS A 58 8.69 -3.13 -14.07
N TYR A 59 9.12 -3.87 -15.09
CA TYR A 59 8.21 -4.55 -16.02
C TYR A 59 7.35 -5.65 -15.38
N GLY A 60 7.71 -6.17 -14.21
CA GLY A 60 6.94 -7.23 -13.56
C GLY A 60 5.64 -6.74 -12.92
N ILE A 61 5.58 -5.46 -12.57
CA ILE A 61 4.54 -4.91 -11.68
C ILE A 61 3.21 -4.86 -12.43
N LYS A 62 2.19 -5.49 -11.83
CA LYS A 62 0.81 -5.53 -12.31
C LYS A 62 -0.11 -4.65 -11.49
N GLU A 63 0.10 -4.61 -10.17
CA GLU A 63 -0.69 -3.80 -9.25
C GLU A 63 0.26 -3.12 -8.24
N VAL A 64 0.13 -1.81 -8.05
CA VAL A 64 0.95 -1.10 -7.05
C VAL A 64 0.44 -1.42 -5.64
N VAL A 65 -0.86 -1.38 -5.43
CA VAL A 65 -1.53 -1.89 -4.22
C VAL A 65 -2.43 -3.07 -4.60
N SER A 66 -2.23 -4.21 -3.95
CA SER A 66 -2.92 -5.47 -4.22
C SER A 66 -3.56 -6.03 -2.95
N ASN A 67 -4.82 -6.46 -3.04
CA ASN A 67 -5.58 -7.05 -1.94
C ASN A 67 -5.40 -8.58 -1.83
N ARG A 68 -4.39 -9.13 -2.50
CA ARG A 68 -4.19 -10.59 -2.64
C ARG A 68 -3.61 -11.27 -1.39
N ASP A 69 -3.07 -10.50 -0.45
CA ASP A 69 -2.29 -11.04 0.68
C ASP A 69 -3.00 -10.90 2.04
N ASP A 70 -4.29 -10.54 2.07
CA ASP A 70 -5.06 -10.36 3.31
C ASP A 70 -5.79 -11.65 3.77
N GLU A 71 -5.34 -12.84 3.35
CA GLU A 71 -5.94 -14.14 3.76
C GLU A 71 -5.53 -14.57 5.18
N ASP A 72 -4.58 -13.90 5.84
CA ASP A 72 -4.22 -14.14 7.24
C ASP A 72 -5.17 -13.37 8.20
N GLU A 73 -6.34 -13.98 8.42
CA GLU A 73 -7.51 -13.54 9.21
C GLU A 73 -7.28 -13.33 10.73
N GLU A 74 -6.39 -12.45 11.18
CA GLU A 74 -6.47 -11.97 12.59
C GLU A 74 -6.24 -10.46 12.80
N MET A 75 -6.05 -9.67 11.73
CA MET A 75 -6.01 -8.20 11.83
C MET A 75 -6.98 -7.48 10.88
N THR A 76 -7.91 -8.21 10.27
CA THR A 76 -8.90 -7.68 9.31
C THR A 76 -10.17 -7.22 10.05
N THR A 77 -10.05 -6.18 10.88
CA THR A 77 -11.24 -5.39 11.27
C THR A 77 -10.94 -3.90 11.15
N SER A 78 -10.85 -3.44 9.90
CA SER A 78 -11.44 -2.14 9.60
C SER A 78 -12.20 -2.20 8.30
N THR A 79 -13.51 -2.34 8.46
CA THR A 79 -14.57 -2.08 7.49
C THR A 79 -14.65 -0.59 7.13
N HIS A 80 -13.52 0.08 7.00
CA HIS A 80 -13.44 1.49 6.68
C HIS A 80 -12.72 1.65 5.34
N THR A 81 -13.25 2.53 4.50
CA THR A 81 -12.54 3.13 3.38
C THR A 81 -11.30 3.87 3.92
N SER A 82 -10.23 3.13 4.22
CA SER A 82 -8.98 3.72 4.69
C SER A 82 -8.27 4.40 3.53
N ILE A 83 -7.92 5.66 3.74
CA ILE A 83 -7.13 6.44 2.78
C ILE A 83 -5.73 5.84 2.78
N LEU A 84 -5.32 5.29 1.63
CA LEU A 84 -3.98 4.74 1.48
C LEU A 84 -2.98 5.88 1.29
N PHE A 85 -1.85 5.80 2.00
CA PHE A 85 -0.78 6.79 1.95
C PHE A 85 -1.28 8.24 2.17
N PRO A 86 -1.85 8.56 3.36
CA PRO A 86 -2.50 9.85 3.61
C PRO A 86 -1.60 11.08 3.42
N GLN A 87 -0.28 10.92 3.52
CA GLN A 87 0.71 11.99 3.31
C GLN A 87 1.42 11.94 1.95
N LEU A 88 0.94 11.13 1.00
CA LEU A 88 1.58 11.02 -0.30
C LEU A 88 1.45 12.35 -1.06
N GLU A 89 2.60 12.92 -1.41
CA GLU A 89 2.74 14.16 -2.16
C GLU A 89 3.09 13.88 -3.64
N SER A 90 3.78 12.77 -3.91
CA SER A 90 4.28 12.42 -5.24
C SER A 90 4.25 10.92 -5.49
N LEU A 91 3.61 10.52 -6.59
CA LEU A 91 3.66 9.17 -7.14
C LEU A 91 4.17 9.23 -8.58
N THR A 92 5.33 8.65 -8.83
CA THR A 92 5.96 8.59 -10.15
C THR A 92 6.02 7.13 -10.59
N LEU A 93 5.40 6.85 -11.73
CA LEU A 93 5.32 5.53 -12.33
C LEU A 93 5.82 5.65 -13.77
N ASP A 94 6.99 5.07 -14.05
CA ASP A 94 7.63 5.14 -15.36
C ASP A 94 8.04 3.74 -15.83
N SER A 95 7.93 3.50 -17.13
CA SER A 95 8.36 2.27 -17.78
C SER A 95 7.80 0.98 -17.13
N LEU A 96 6.50 0.98 -16.80
CA LEU A 96 5.79 -0.14 -16.15
C LEU A 96 4.88 -0.90 -17.13
N TYR A 97 5.48 -1.65 -18.06
CA TYR A 97 4.74 -2.26 -19.19
C TYR A 97 3.59 -3.20 -18.84
N ASN A 98 3.59 -3.81 -17.65
CA ASN A 98 2.53 -4.74 -17.23
C ASN A 98 1.57 -4.15 -16.18
N LEU A 99 1.68 -2.85 -15.85
CA LEU A 99 0.85 -2.23 -14.83
C LEU A 99 -0.62 -2.17 -15.30
N LYS A 100 -1.52 -2.72 -14.48
CA LYS A 100 -2.96 -2.76 -14.75
C LYS A 100 -3.73 -1.74 -13.93
N CYS A 101 -3.42 -1.62 -12.65
CA CYS A 101 -4.05 -0.67 -11.75
C CYS A 101 -3.10 -0.25 -10.62
N ILE A 102 -3.33 0.95 -10.07
CA ILE A 102 -2.55 1.47 -8.94
C ILE A 102 -3.15 0.96 -7.61
N GLY A 103 -4.47 0.78 -7.54
CA GLY A 103 -5.16 0.08 -6.46
C GLY A 103 -6.50 -0.46 -6.96
N GLY A 104 -7.11 -1.37 -6.18
CA GLY A 104 -8.47 -1.85 -6.42
C GLY A 104 -8.59 -2.97 -7.46
N GLY A 105 -7.61 -3.88 -7.53
CA GLY A 105 -7.64 -5.06 -8.41
C GLY A 105 -8.59 -6.18 -7.93
N GLY A 106 -9.82 -5.84 -7.52
CA GLY A 106 -10.86 -6.83 -7.22
C GLY A 106 -11.66 -7.15 -8.48
N ALA A 107 -11.72 -8.43 -8.84
CA ALA A 107 -12.67 -8.91 -9.85
C ALA A 107 -14.10 -8.43 -9.50
N LYS A 108 -14.91 -8.24 -10.54
CA LYS A 108 -16.33 -7.91 -10.47
C LYS A 108 -17.05 -8.91 -9.53
N ASP A 109 -17.21 -8.54 -8.27
CA ASP A 109 -18.27 -9.06 -7.42
C ASP A 109 -18.86 -7.87 -6.66
N GLU A 110 -20.18 -7.83 -6.65
CA GLU A 110 -21.01 -6.71 -6.21
C GLU A 110 -20.93 -6.58 -4.69
N GLY A 111 -19.84 -5.97 -4.20
CA GLY A 111 -19.62 -5.72 -2.77
C GLY A 111 -18.23 -5.23 -2.37
N SER A 112 -17.32 -4.96 -3.31
CA SER A 112 -15.94 -4.58 -2.97
C SER A 112 -15.81 -3.06 -2.77
N ASN A 113 -15.33 -2.68 -1.59
CA ASN A 113 -15.10 -1.30 -1.16
C ASN A 113 -14.06 -0.58 -2.05
N GLU A 114 -14.29 0.70 -2.31
CA GLU A 114 -13.42 1.53 -3.15
C GLU A 114 -12.13 1.92 -2.41
N ILE A 115 -10.97 1.65 -3.01
CA ILE A 115 -9.67 2.12 -2.51
C ILE A 115 -9.48 3.56 -2.97
N SER A 116 -9.59 4.51 -2.03
CA SER A 116 -9.36 5.93 -2.30
C SER A 116 -7.91 6.33 -2.01
N PHE A 117 -7.21 6.85 -3.02
CA PHE A 117 -5.96 7.59 -2.84
C PHE A 117 -6.27 9.06 -2.56
N ASN A 118 -5.44 9.74 -1.77
CA ASN A 118 -5.49 11.20 -1.72
C ASN A 118 -5.18 11.77 -3.12
N ASN A 119 -5.72 12.95 -3.42
CA ASN A 119 -5.62 13.62 -4.72
C ASN A 119 -4.16 13.91 -5.11
N THR A 120 -3.52 12.94 -5.75
CA THR A 120 -2.11 12.98 -6.16
C THR A 120 -2.01 13.57 -7.57
N THR A 121 -1.03 14.45 -7.79
CA THR A 121 -0.65 14.84 -9.17
C THR A 121 0.08 13.67 -9.81
N ALA A 122 -0.67 12.72 -10.38
CA ALA A 122 -0.11 11.66 -11.21
C ALA A 122 0.42 12.31 -12.48
N THR A 123 1.73 12.60 -12.52
CA THR A 123 2.38 13.01 -13.76
C THR A 123 2.61 11.73 -14.56
N THR A 124 1.59 11.31 -15.31
CA THR A 124 1.79 10.35 -16.39
C THR A 124 2.61 11.08 -17.45
N ALA A 125 3.91 10.83 -17.50
CA ALA A 125 4.66 11.11 -18.70
C ALA A 125 4.16 10.11 -19.75
N VAL A 126 3.09 10.47 -20.45
CA VAL A 126 2.81 9.86 -21.75
C VAL A 126 4.00 10.25 -22.60
N LEU A 127 4.88 9.29 -22.88
CA LEU A 127 5.85 9.45 -23.95
C LEU A 127 5.07 9.51 -25.25
N ASP A 128 4.65 10.72 -25.57
CA ASP A 128 4.44 11.14 -26.94
C ASP A 128 5.83 11.33 -27.56
N GLN A 129 6.04 10.59 -28.66
CA GLN A 129 6.96 10.85 -29.77
C GLN A 129 8.45 10.45 -29.55
N PHE A 130 9.22 9.88 -30.48
CA PHE A 130 9.23 9.59 -31.93
C PHE A 130 10.06 8.28 -32.09
N GLU A 131 10.03 7.41 -33.11
CA GLU A 131 9.71 7.42 -34.54
C GLU A 131 9.42 5.96 -34.97
#